data_AF-A0A1G7K9M2-F1
#
_entry.id   AF-A0A1G7K9M2-F1
#
_cell.length_a   1.000
_cell.length_b   1.000
_cell.length_c   1.000
_cell.angle_alpha   90.00
_cell.angle_beta   90.00
_cell.angle_gamma   90.00
#
_symmetry.space_group_name_H-M   'P 1'
#
loop_
_entity.id
_entity.type
_entity.pdbx_description
1 polymer ?
#
loop_
_entity_poly.entity_id
_entity_poly.type
_entity_poly.pdbx_seq_one_letter_code
_entity_poly.pdbx_strand_id
1 'polypeptide(L)'
;MVGRGIHLFSFAILAFSASKNEFDNGSEQTRCSLGGTVPLTATGLKTGQWQLSTPYGYTCSEGSITVTGLDLSERFTSNDSGCAGPFAIRPLAERLTLLGGGL
;
A
#
# COMPACT_ATOMS: atom_id res chain seq x y z
N MET A 1 -16.68 -6.46 -7.33
CA MET A 1 -15.53 -7.36 -7.58
C MET A 1 -14.50 -7.13 -6.50
N VAL A 2 -14.14 -8.16 -5.74
CA VAL A 2 -13.04 -8.11 -4.77
C VAL A 2 -11.89 -8.90 -5.38
N GLY A 3 -10.79 -8.22 -5.70
CA GLY A 3 -9.62 -8.83 -6.34
C GLY A 3 -8.38 -8.54 -5.51
N ARG A 4 -7.66 -9.58 -5.08
CA ARG A 4 -6.38 -9.43 -4.38
C ARG A 4 -5.34 -10.31 -5.05
N GLY A 5 -4.15 -9.76 -5.27
CA GLY A 5 -3.06 -10.50 -5.89
C GLY A 5 -1.70 -10.00 -5.44
N ILE A 6 -0.74 -10.91 -5.47
CA ILE A 6 0.68 -10.63 -5.26
C ILE A 6 1.41 -11.21 -6.45
N HIS A 7 2.28 -10.41 -7.06
CA HIS A 7 3.15 -10.82 -8.15
C HIS A 7 4.60 -10.60 -7.73
N LEU A 8 5.41 -11.63 -7.93
CA LEU A 8 6.84 -11.62 -7.62
C LEU A 8 7.61 -11.46 -8.92
N PHE A 9 8.11 -10.26 -9.17
CA PHE A 9 9.11 -10.04 -10.21
C PHE A 9 10.49 -10.38 -9.68
N SER A 10 11.42 -10.71 -10.58
CA SER A 10 12.82 -10.92 -10.23
C SER A 10 13.48 -9.69 -9.58
N PHE A 11 12.90 -8.51 -9.76
CA PHE A 11 13.42 -7.23 -9.27
C PHE A 11 12.47 -6.47 -8.33
N ALA A 12 11.25 -6.96 -8.10
CA ALA A 12 10.26 -6.25 -7.30
C ALA A 12 9.14 -7.18 -6.82
N ILE A 13 8.51 -6.81 -5.72
CA ILE A 13 7.26 -7.40 -5.27
C ILE A 13 6.16 -6.39 -5.55
N LEU A 14 5.08 -6.83 -6.19
CA LEU A 14 3.88 -6.04 -6.42
C LEU A 14 2.70 -6.71 -5.74
N ALA A 15 1.94 -5.97 -4.96
CA ALA A 15 0.72 -6.36 -4.30
C ALA A 15 -0.39 -5.39 -4.68
N PHE A 16 -1.54 -5.93 -5.06
CA PHE A 16 -2.73 -5.14 -5.33
C PHE A 16 -3.93 -5.74 -4.62
N SER A 17 -4.84 -4.87 -4.20
CA SER A 17 -6.13 -5.28 -3.69
C SER A 17 -7.18 -4.25 -4.09
N ALA A 18 -8.36 -4.73 -4.44
CA ALA A 18 -9.55 -3.93 -4.68
C ALA A 18 -10.71 -4.60 -3.96
N SER A 19 -11.50 -3.82 -3.25
CA SER A 19 -12.66 -4.27 -2.50
C SER A 19 -13.79 -3.28 -2.65
N LYS A 20 -15.02 -3.78 -2.77
CA LYS A 20 -16.25 -2.99 -2.76
C LYS A 20 -17.14 -3.54 -1.66
N ASN A 21 -17.54 -2.68 -0.73
CA ASN A 21 -18.47 -2.98 0.33
C ASN A 21 -19.75 -2.18 0.10
N GLU A 22 -20.89 -2.87 0.23
CA GLU A 22 -22.23 -2.28 0.17
C GLU A 22 -22.82 -2.43 1.57
N PHE A 23 -23.25 -1.32 2.16
CA PHE A 23 -23.80 -1.29 3.51
C PHE A 23 -25.32 -1.24 3.47
N ASP A 24 -25.98 -1.80 4.48
CA ASP A 24 -27.45 -1.93 4.57
C ASP A 24 -28.22 -0.59 4.51
N ASN A 25 -27.52 0.54 4.63
CA ASN A 25 -28.06 1.90 4.51
C ASN A 25 -28.00 2.47 3.08
N GLY A 26 -27.64 1.67 2.07
CA GLY A 26 -27.48 2.09 0.68
C GLY A 26 -26.15 2.79 0.37
N SER A 27 -25.22 2.88 1.33
CA SER A 27 -23.90 3.43 1.09
C SER A 27 -22.96 2.42 0.43
N GLU A 28 -22.20 2.87 -0.55
CA GLU A 28 -21.19 2.07 -1.24
C GLU A 28 -19.80 2.61 -0.90
N GLN A 29 -18.89 1.72 -0.52
CA GLN A 29 -17.48 2.04 -0.32
C GLN A 29 -16.61 1.17 -1.22
N THR A 30 -15.84 1.82 -2.09
CA THR A 30 -14.82 1.19 -2.92
C THR A 30 -13.45 1.54 -2.38
N ARG A 31 -12.62 0.53 -2.12
CA ARG A 31 -11.25 0.70 -1.65
C ARG A 31 -10.31 -0.06 -2.54
N CYS A 32 -9.27 0.61 -3.03
CA CYS A 32 -8.17 -0.03 -3.73
C CYS A 32 -6.85 0.28 -3.05
N SER A 33 -5.92 -0.67 -3.13
CA SER A 33 -4.56 -0.54 -2.65
C SER A 33 -3.62 -1.15 -3.68
N LEU A 34 -2.59 -0.42 -4.05
CA LEU A 34 -1.49 -0.90 -4.88
C LEU A 34 -0.20 -0.59 -4.14
N GLY A 35 0.64 -1.58 -3.94
CA GLY A 35 1.92 -1.35 -3.28
C GLY A 35 2.90 -2.45 -3.57
N GLY A 36 4.13 -2.25 -3.13
CA GLY A 36 5.20 -3.15 -3.45
C GLY A 36 6.49 -2.74 -2.80
N THR A 37 7.52 -3.51 -3.07
CA THR A 37 8.87 -3.17 -2.65
C THR A 37 9.87 -3.57 -3.72
N VAL A 38 10.84 -2.71 -3.95
CA VAL A 38 11.95 -2.95 -4.87
C VAL A 38 13.20 -3.22 -4.04
N PRO A 39 13.69 -4.47 -3.96
CA PRO A 39 14.99 -4.74 -3.37
C PRO A 39 16.09 -4.16 -4.26
N LEU A 40 16.88 -3.24 -3.73
CA LEU A 40 17.97 -2.60 -4.47
C LEU A 40 19.11 -3.59 -4.78
N THR A 41 19.18 -4.73 -4.09
CA THR A 41 20.08 -5.83 -4.45
C THR A 41 19.77 -6.41 -5.84
N ALA A 42 18.52 -6.31 -6.32
CA ALA A 42 18.14 -6.79 -7.65
C ALA A 42 18.68 -5.90 -8.79
N THR A 43 19.14 -4.68 -8.51
CA THR A 43 19.79 -3.82 -9.51
C THR A 43 21.30 -4.08 -9.64
N GLY A 44 21.83 -5.09 -8.93
CA GLY A 44 23.25 -5.43 -8.93
C GLY A 44 24.08 -4.68 -7.88
N LEU A 45 23.45 -3.85 -7.04
CA LEU A 45 24.12 -3.19 -5.91
C LEU A 45 24.58 -4.24 -4.88
N LYS A 46 25.90 -4.31 -4.67
CA LYS A 46 26.52 -5.13 -3.63
C LYS A 46 26.57 -4.34 -2.32
N THR A 47 25.55 -4.50 -1.49
CA THR A 47 25.41 -3.80 -0.21
C THR A 47 25.99 -4.56 0.99
N GLY A 48 26.67 -5.69 0.75
CA GLY A 48 27.30 -6.49 1.79
C GLY A 48 26.27 -7.08 2.76
N GLN A 49 26.33 -6.70 4.04
CA GLN A 49 25.38 -7.12 5.08
C GLN A 49 24.16 -6.19 5.19
N TRP A 50 24.12 -5.11 4.39
CA TRP A 50 22.95 -4.24 4.33
C TRP A 50 21.96 -4.77 3.31
N GLN A 51 20.70 -4.91 3.70
CA GLN A 51 19.58 -5.18 2.81
C GLN A 51 18.83 -3.86 2.59
N LEU A 52 18.87 -3.34 1.38
CA LEU A 52 18.29 -2.05 1.01
C LEU A 52 17.05 -2.29 0.14
N SER A 53 15.94 -1.63 0.46
CA SER A 53 14.67 -1.83 -0.25
C SER A 53 13.85 -0.55 -0.24
N THR A 54 13.15 -0.31 -1.35
CA THR A 54 12.25 0.84 -1.47
C THR A 54 10.81 0.35 -1.56
N PRO A 55 10.06 0.40 -0.45
CA PRO A 55 8.62 0.22 -0.48
C PRO A 55 7.98 1.42 -1.18
N TYR A 56 6.91 1.11 -1.91
CA TYR A 56 5.99 2.08 -2.46
C TYR A 56 4.58 1.56 -2.25
N GLY A 57 3.64 2.47 -2.07
CA GLY A 57 2.27 2.14 -1.78
C GLY A 57 1.38 3.31 -2.10
N TYR A 58 0.21 3.00 -2.62
CA TYR A 58 -0.86 3.93 -2.90
C TYR A 58 -2.17 3.25 -2.52
N THR A 59 -3.02 4.01 -1.86
CA THR A 59 -4.36 3.57 -1.47
C THR A 59 -5.33 4.64 -1.90
N CYS A 60 -6.41 4.23 -2.53
CA CYS A 60 -7.55 5.07 -2.82
C CYS A 60 -8.78 4.51 -2.12
N SER A 61 -9.59 5.39 -1.59
CA SER A 61 -10.84 5.04 -0.94
C SER A 61 -11.91 6.01 -1.38
N GLU A 62 -12.91 5.50 -2.08
CA GLU A 62 -14.08 6.23 -2.52
C GLU A 62 -15.29 5.72 -1.73
N GLY A 63 -16.04 6.64 -1.15
CA GLY A 63 -17.27 6.36 -0.42
C GLY A 63 -18.39 7.25 -0.94
N SER A 64 -19.55 6.64 -1.21
CA SER A 64 -20.81 7.33 -1.46
C SER A 64 -21.78 7.01 -0.33
N ILE A 65 -22.29 8.04 0.33
CA ILE A 65 -23.26 7.91 1.41
C ILE A 65 -24.58 8.51 0.93
N THR A 66 -25.61 7.70 0.74
CA THR A 66 -26.97 8.16 0.46
C THR A 66 -27.60 8.64 1.77
N VAL A 67 -27.61 9.95 2.01
CA VAL A 67 -28.32 10.55 3.14
C VAL A 67 -29.76 10.83 2.73
N THR A 68 -30.66 9.89 3.01
CA THR A 68 -32.10 10.06 2.75
C THR A 68 -32.71 10.89 3.88
N GLY A 69 -32.55 12.21 3.82
CA GLY A 69 -33.13 13.11 4.81
C GLY A 69 -32.85 14.58 4.50
N LEU A 70 -33.74 15.19 3.71
CA LEU A 70 -34.01 16.64 3.69
C LEU A 70 -32.79 17.58 3.66
N ASP A 71 -31.80 17.33 2.82
CA ASP A 71 -30.95 18.35 2.14
C ASP A 71 -30.06 17.61 1.14
N LEU A 72 -30.46 17.61 -0.13
CA LEU A 72 -29.84 16.83 -1.20
C LEU A 72 -28.46 17.40 -1.56
N SER A 73 -27.43 16.98 -0.84
CA SER A 73 -26.05 17.01 -1.30
C SER A 73 -25.47 15.61 -1.12
N GLU A 74 -25.37 14.86 -2.22
CA GLU A 74 -24.62 13.61 -2.25
C GLU A 74 -23.18 13.88 -1.83
N ARG A 75 -22.75 13.33 -0.69
CA ARG A 75 -21.41 13.56 -0.17
C ARG A 75 -20.47 12.47 -0.67
N PHE A 76 -19.75 12.80 -1.73
CA PHE A 76 -18.66 11.99 -2.25
C PHE A 76 -17.41 12.23 -1.41
N THR A 77 -16.90 11.18 -0.76
CA THR A 77 -15.61 11.23 -0.07
C THR A 77 -14.61 10.39 -0.85
N SER A 78 -13.63 11.04 -1.46
CA SER A 78 -12.46 10.39 -2.04
C SER A 78 -11.23 10.74 -1.22
N ASN A 79 -10.48 9.72 -0.79
CA ASN A 79 -9.24 9.89 -0.04
C ASN A 79 -8.15 9.01 -0.64
N ASP A 80 -7.10 9.67 -1.11
CA ASP A 80 -5.95 9.04 -1.71
C ASP A 80 -4.73 9.29 -0.82
N SER A 81 -4.01 8.23 -0.48
CA SER A 81 -2.77 8.34 0.28
C SER A 81 -1.71 7.42 -0.28
N GLY A 82 -0.50 7.95 -0.37
CA GLY A 82 0.67 7.23 -0.84
C GLY A 82 1.77 7.22 0.20
N CYS A 83 2.60 6.19 0.16
CA CYS A 83 3.80 6.08 0.97
C CYS A 83 4.92 5.54 0.08
N ALA A 84 6.06 6.22 0.05
CA ALA A 84 7.26 5.71 -0.59
C ALA A 84 8.47 6.19 0.21
N GLY A 85 9.40 5.30 0.53
CA GLY A 85 10.52 5.67 1.37
C GLY A 85 11.51 4.52 1.51
N PRO A 86 12.78 4.69 1.15
CA PRO A 86 13.76 3.62 1.23
C PRO A 86 14.06 3.25 2.68
N PHE A 87 14.23 1.95 2.93
CA PHE A 87 14.73 1.45 4.20
C PHE A 87 15.91 0.49 3.97
N ALA A 88 16.72 0.39 5.02
CA ALA A 88 17.90 -0.42 5.13
C ALA A 88 17.80 -1.29 6.38
N ILE A 89 18.18 -2.55 6.25
CA ILE A 89 18.29 -3.50 7.34
C ILE A 89 19.71 -4.00 7.41
N ARG A 90 20.33 -4.04 8.59
CA ARG A 90 21.63 -4.69 8.80
C ARG A 90 21.62 -5.53 10.08
N PRO A 91 21.82 -6.85 9.99
CA PRO A 91 22.13 -7.68 11.14
C PRO A 91 23.50 -7.28 11.72
N LEU A 92 23.56 -6.95 13.01
CA LEU A 92 24.80 -6.71 13.73
C LEU A 92 25.26 -7.93 14.53
N ALA A 93 24.31 -8.73 14.99
CA ALA A 93 24.52 -10.00 15.69
C ALA A 93 23.31 -10.91 15.45
N GLU A 94 23.36 -12.17 15.90
CA GLU A 94 22.28 -13.16 15.71
C GLU A 94 20.91 -12.70 16.24
N ARG A 95 20.91 -11.77 17.20
CA ARG A 95 19.68 -11.23 17.83
C ARG A 95 19.53 -9.71 17.70
N LEU A 96 20.44 -9.02 17.01
CA LEU A 96 20.42 -7.57 16.91
C LEU A 96 20.41 -7.15 15.44
N THR A 97 19.36 -6.44 15.05
CA THR A 97 19.22 -5.89 13.70
C THR A 97 19.03 -4.39 13.79
N LEU A 98 19.86 -3.65 13.05
CA LEU A 98 19.64 -2.23 12.80
C LEU A 98 18.66 -2.07 11.65
N LEU A 99 17.65 -1.25 11.88
CA LEU A 99 16.74 -0.73 10.87
C LEU A 99 16.98 0.77 10.76
N GLY A 100 17.15 1.26 9.53
CA GLY A 100 17.27 2.68 9.24
C GLY A 100 16.55 2.99 7.95
N GLY A 101 15.69 4.01 7.93
CA GLY A 101 14.89 4.35 6.77
C GLY A 101 14.16 5.67 6.98
N GLY A 102 13.86 6.35 5.87
CA GLY A 102 13.13 7.61 5.86
C GLY A 102 11.75 7.45 5.26
N LEU A 103 10.76 8.15 5.86
CA LEU A 103 9.49 8.52 5.25
C LEU A 103 9.66 9.87 4.56
#